data_AF-A0A2E0DNJ6-F1
#
_entry.id   AF-A0A2E0DNJ6-F1
#
_cell.length_a   1.000
_cell.length_b   1.000
_cell.length_c   1.000
_cell.angle_alpha   90.00
_cell.angle_beta   90.00
_cell.angle_gamma   90.00
#
_symmetry.space_group_name_H-M   'P 1'
#
loop_
_entity.id
_entity.type
_entity.pdbx_description
1 polymer ?
#
loop_
_entity_poly.entity_id
_entity_poly.type
_entity_poly.pdbx_seq_one_letter_code
_entity_poly.pdbx_strand_id
1 'polypeptide(L)'
;HADQHIMVPMLGMVHSLNVSVATALILFEAARQRTEAGLYDSSRLDPQEFERRLFEWAYPSIASSRKSEGRAYPTLSESGEIIPDW
;
A
#
# COMPACT_ATOMS: atom_id res chain seq x y z
N HIS A 1 15.12 -12.01 -14.72
CA HIS A 1 16.11 -12.55 -13.76
C HIS A 1 15.69 -12.16 -12.36
N ALA A 2 15.98 -12.99 -11.35
CA ALA A 2 15.73 -12.66 -9.95
C ALA A 2 17.06 -12.41 -9.23
N ASP A 3 17.06 -11.47 -8.27
CA ASP A 3 18.23 -11.20 -7.43
C ASP A 3 18.43 -12.29 -6.36
N GLN A 4 17.33 -12.89 -5.89
CA GLN A 4 17.33 -13.96 -4.89
C GLN A 4 16.24 -15.00 -5.16
N HIS A 5 16.49 -16.22 -4.70
CA HIS A 5 15.55 -17.33 -4.75
C HIS A 5 15.25 -17.78 -3.31
N ILE A 6 13.97 -17.82 -2.95
CA ILE A 6 13.50 -18.25 -1.63
C ILE A 6 12.54 -19.44 -1.77
N MET A 7 12.41 -20.24 -0.72
CA MET A 7 11.51 -21.39 -0.69
C MET A 7 10.86 -21.53 0.68
N VAL A 8 9.61 -21.98 0.71
CA VAL A 8 8.95 -22.42 1.95
C VAL A 8 9.38 -23.87 2.22
N PRO A 9 9.96 -24.20 3.38
CA PRO A 9 10.33 -25.57 3.70
C PRO A 9 9.12 -26.51 3.70
N MET A 10 9.15 -27.56 2.88
CA MET A 10 8.11 -28.58 2.83
C MET A 10 8.48 -29.73 3.77
N LEU A 11 7.77 -29.84 4.90
CA LEU A 11 7.96 -30.91 5.89
C LEU A 11 6.81 -31.92 5.76
N GLY A 12 6.86 -32.76 4.72
CA GLY A 12 5.83 -33.77 4.45
C GLY A 12 5.95 -34.40 3.06
N MET A 13 4.95 -35.18 2.67
CA MET A 13 4.92 -35.85 1.35
C MET A 13 4.49 -34.91 0.20
N VAL A 14 4.12 -33.66 0.51
CA VAL A 14 3.70 -32.66 -0.48
C VAL A 14 4.92 -31.92 -1.02
N HIS A 15 4.91 -31.67 -2.33
CA HIS A 15 6.05 -31.08 -3.04
C HIS A 15 5.85 -29.57 -3.30
N SER A 16 4.66 -29.04 -3.08
CA SER A 16 4.34 -27.62 -3.26
C SER A 16 3.11 -27.21 -2.46
N LEU A 17 2.98 -25.89 -2.25
CA LEU A 17 1.76 -25.26 -1.76
C LEU A 17 0.97 -24.67 -2.92
N ASN A 18 -0.31 -24.40 -2.68
CA ASN A 18 -1.06 -23.49 -3.54
C ASN A 18 -0.34 -22.13 -3.62
N VAL A 19 -0.31 -21.53 -4.80
CA VAL A 19 0.38 -20.25 -5.04
C VAL A 19 -0.11 -19.13 -4.11
N SER A 20 -1.40 -19.06 -3.80
CA SER A 20 -1.93 -18.03 -2.90
C SER A 20 -1.47 -18.26 -1.46
N VAL A 21 -1.39 -19.52 -1.02
CA VAL A 21 -0.92 -19.90 0.32
C VAL A 21 0.58 -19.61 0.46
N ALA A 22 1.40 -19.99 -0.53
CA ALA A 22 2.82 -19.66 -0.53
C ALA A 22 3.05 -18.14 -0.50
N THR A 23 2.27 -17.39 -1.30
CA THR A 23 2.34 -15.92 -1.34
C THR A 23 1.97 -15.31 0.01
N ALA A 24 0.86 -15.76 0.62
CA ALA A 24 0.43 -15.29 1.93
C ALA A 24 1.51 -15.53 2.99
N LEU A 25 2.05 -16.75 3.08
CA LEU A 25 3.11 -17.09 4.05
C LEU A 25 4.33 -16.17 3.93
N ILE A 26 4.81 -15.93 2.71
CA ILE A 26 5.95 -15.04 2.46
C ILE A 26 5.63 -13.61 2.87
N LEU A 27 4.44 -13.10 2.51
CA LEU A 27 4.02 -11.73 2.86
C LEU A 27 3.82 -11.56 4.37
N PHE A 28 3.29 -12.56 5.08
CA PHE A 28 3.12 -12.50 6.53
C PHE A 28 4.45 -12.54 7.28
N GLU A 29 5.44 -13.31 6.82
CA GLU A 29 6.78 -13.27 7.41
C GLU A 29 7.45 -11.91 7.16
N ALA A 30 7.32 -11.36 5.96
CA ALA A 30 7.79 -10.00 5.68
C ALA A 30 7.06 -8.96 6.56
N ALA A 31 5.76 -9.08 6.76
CA ALA A 31 5.00 -8.20 7.63
C ALA A 31 5.47 -8.31 9.09
N ARG A 32 5.68 -9.54 9.61
CA ARG A 32 6.21 -9.77 10.97
C ARG A 32 7.56 -9.06 11.16
N GLN A 33 8.50 -9.27 10.24
CA GLN A 33 9.82 -8.62 10.28
C GLN A 33 9.70 -7.10 10.23
N ARG A 34 8.81 -6.55 9.39
CA ARG A 34 8.57 -5.10 9.29
C ARG A 34 7.97 -4.52 10.57
N THR A 35 7.03 -5.23 11.19
CA THR A 35 6.46 -4.82 12.48
C THR A 35 7.51 -4.81 13.58
N GLU A 36 8.34 -5.86 13.69
CA GLU A 36 9.41 -5.92 14.69
C GLU A 36 10.47 -4.83 14.49
N ALA A 37 10.68 -4.40 13.25
CA ALA A 37 11.55 -3.28 12.91
C ALA A 37 10.86 -1.90 13.03
N GLY A 38 9.62 -1.81 13.51
CA GLY A 38 8.87 -0.56 13.65
C GLY A 38 8.49 0.12 12.32
N LEU A 39 8.57 -0.59 11.20
CA LEU A 39 8.36 -0.01 9.86
C LEU A 39 6.89 0.32 9.55
N TYR A 40 5.98 -0.04 10.45
CA TYR A 40 4.56 0.30 10.37
C TYR A 40 4.13 1.36 11.40
N ASP A 41 5.03 1.82 12.27
CA ASP A 41 4.70 2.79 13.33
C ASP A 41 4.37 4.18 12.77
N SER A 42 4.90 4.50 11.58
CA SER A 42 4.59 5.72 10.85
C SER A 42 4.51 5.47 9.33
N SER A 43 3.83 6.36 8.61
CA SER A 43 3.86 6.34 7.15
C SER A 43 5.30 6.43 6.64
N ARG A 44 5.60 5.61 5.64
CA ARG A 44 6.89 5.60 4.92
C ARG A 44 6.78 6.18 3.52
N LEU A 45 5.60 6.68 3.16
CA LEU A 45 5.40 7.42 1.92
C LEU A 45 5.88 8.85 2.10
N ASP A 46 6.37 9.45 1.01
CA ASP A 46 6.57 10.89 0.97
C ASP A 46 5.24 11.60 1.31
N PRO A 47 5.24 12.66 2.15
CA PRO A 47 4.01 13.31 2.58
C PRO A 47 3.11 13.79 1.43
N GLN A 48 3.70 14.33 0.35
CA GLN A 48 2.93 14.81 -0.80
C GLN A 48 2.28 13.63 -1.56
N GLU A 49 3.01 12.52 -1.71
CA GLU A 49 2.48 11.30 -2.32
C GLU A 49 1.39 10.66 -1.45
N PHE A 50 1.55 10.69 -0.12
CA PHE A 50 0.54 10.23 0.83
C PHE A 50 -0.75 11.03 0.70
N GLU A 51 -0.68 12.36 0.76
CA GLU A 51 -1.85 13.25 0.61
C GLU A 51 -2.53 13.07 -0.75
N ARG A 52 -1.74 12.99 -1.82
CA ARG A 52 -2.26 12.75 -3.18
C ARG A 52 -3.04 11.44 -3.25
N ARG A 53 -2.49 10.34 -2.74
CA ARG A 53 -3.16 9.03 -2.74
C ARG A 53 -4.37 9.00 -1.83
N LEU A 54 -4.29 9.63 -0.66
CA LEU A 54 -5.41 9.75 0.26
C LEU A 54 -6.59 10.43 -0.42
N PHE A 55 -6.35 11.54 -1.12
CA PHE A 55 -7.37 12.24 -1.89
C PHE A 55 -7.96 11.38 -3.02
N GLU A 56 -7.09 10.71 -3.80
CA GLU A 56 -7.52 9.84 -4.91
C GLU A 56 -8.40 8.68 -4.45
N TRP A 57 -8.15 8.13 -3.27
CA TRP A 57 -8.92 7.01 -2.74
C TRP A 57 -10.20 7.46 -2.02
N ALA A 58 -10.17 8.59 -1.32
CA ALA A 58 -11.34 9.14 -0.65
C ALA A 58 -12.36 9.73 -1.64
N TYR A 59 -11.88 10.39 -2.71
CA TYR A 59 -12.71 11.11 -3.69
C TYR A 59 -12.34 10.78 -5.15
N PRO A 60 -12.46 9.52 -5.59
CA PRO A 60 -11.97 9.07 -6.90
C PRO A 60 -12.59 9.81 -8.09
N SER A 61 -13.88 10.14 -8.02
CA SER A 61 -14.57 10.91 -9.07
C SER A 61 -14.04 12.34 -9.20
N ILE A 62 -13.80 13.02 -8.08
CA ILE A 62 -13.30 14.40 -8.06
C ILE A 62 -11.83 14.43 -8.49
N ALA A 63 -11.02 13.47 -8.00
CA ALA A 63 -9.63 13.31 -8.40
C ALA A 63 -9.50 13.11 -9.91
N SER A 64 -10.36 12.27 -10.51
CA SER A 64 -10.38 12.05 -11.95
C SER A 64 -10.69 13.33 -12.73
N SER A 65 -11.66 14.14 -12.29
CA SER A 65 -11.99 15.44 -12.92
C SER A 65 -10.82 16.42 -12.82
N ARG A 66 -10.30 16.66 -11.61
CA ARG A 66 -9.18 17.58 -11.35
C ARG A 66 -7.94 17.20 -12.17
N LYS A 67 -7.63 15.90 -12.25
CA LYS A 67 -6.51 15.39 -13.05
C LYS A 67 -6.71 15.65 -14.55
N SER A 68 -7.93 15.49 -15.07
CA SER A 68 -8.24 15.80 -16.47
C SER A 68 -8.15 17.30 -16.77
N GLU A 69 -8.44 18.15 -15.78
CA GLU A 69 -8.37 19.61 -15.86
C GLU A 69 -6.96 20.16 -15.56
N GLY A 70 -6.00 19.32 -15.18
CA GLY A 70 -4.65 19.74 -14.77
C GLY A 70 -4.62 20.57 -13.48
N ARG A 71 -5.66 20.45 -12.63
CA ARG A 71 -5.80 21.19 -11.38
C ARG A 71 -5.22 20.42 -10.19
N ALA A 72 -4.68 21.15 -9.23
CA ALA A 72 -4.25 20.59 -7.95
C ALA A 72 -5.44 20.02 -7.17
N TYR A 73 -5.16 19.03 -6.32
CA TYR A 73 -6.15 18.48 -5.39
C TYR A 73 -6.31 19.40 -4.18
N PRO A 74 -7.54 19.62 -3.70
CA PRO A 74 -7.77 20.38 -2.47
C PRO A 74 -7.26 19.61 -1.26
N THR A 75 -6.93 20.34 -0.19
CA THR A 75 -6.53 19.75 1.09
C THR A 75 -7.72 19.07 1.77
N LEU A 76 -7.46 17.95 2.43
CA LEU A 76 -8.44 17.28 3.28
C LEU A 76 -8.26 17.72 4.74
N SER A 77 -9.37 17.87 5.46
CA SER A 77 -9.36 18.03 6.91
C SER A 77 -8.93 16.74 7.60
N GLU A 78 -8.69 16.79 8.92
CA GLU A 78 -8.44 15.59 9.73
C GLU A 78 -9.59 14.58 9.70
N SER A 79 -10.83 15.04 9.49
CA SER A 79 -12.02 14.19 9.32
C SER A 79 -12.13 13.60 7.90
N GLY A 80 -11.22 13.96 6.99
CA GLY A 80 -11.22 13.53 5.60
C GLY A 80 -12.19 14.32 4.70
N GLU A 81 -12.73 15.44 5.18
CA GLU A 81 -13.60 16.31 4.39
C GLU A 81 -12.78 17.24 3.49
N ILE A 82 -13.30 17.55 2.30
CA ILE A 82 -12.66 18.52 1.41
C ILE A 82 -12.75 19.90 2.04
N ILE A 83 -11.61 20.56 2.22
CA ILE A 83 -11.55 21.98 2.57
C ILE A 83 -11.76 22.77 1.26
N PRO A 84 -12.85 23.57 1.15
CA PRO A 84 -13.13 24.34 -0.06
C PRO A 84 -11.96 25.25 -0.47
N ASP A 85 -11.49 25.10 -1.70
CA ASP A 85 -10.40 25.88 -2.33
C ASP A 85 -10.87 26.68 -3.56
N TRP A 86 -12.19 26.78 -3.76
CA TRP A 86 -12.85 27.38 -4.94
C TRP A 86 -13.28 28.83 -4.75
#